data_AF-A0A7W5DBK3-F1
#
_entry.id   AF-A0A7W5DBK3-F1
#
_cell.length_a   1.000
_cell.length_b   1.000
_cell.length_c   1.000
_cell.angle_alpha   90.00
_cell.angle_beta   90.00
_cell.angle_gamma   90.00
#
_symmetry.space_group_name_H-M   'P 1'
#
loop_
_entity.id
_entity.type
_entity.pdbx_description
1 polymer ?
#
loop_
_entity_poly.entity_id
_entity_poly.type
_entity_poly.pdbx_seq_one_letter_code
_entity_poly.pdbx_strand_id
1 'polypeptide(L)'
;MSGNEIGANRRVGGREARSFLLALMLAPMVCAAETGIAAPGANSASAHLSFRIVIPPVFRVMQITPVKEGYQYRIWTNMPSILLNGIEYRFTRVGETTLTIPAPPEGIFVVHGL
;
A
#
# COMPACT_ATOMS: atom_id res chain seq x y z
N MET A 1 82.54 -31.28 -32.53
CA MET A 1 82.24 -31.83 -31.19
C MET A 1 81.83 -30.65 -30.33
N SER A 2 80.52 -30.39 -30.22
CA SER A 2 79.66 -30.79 -29.08
C SER A 2 79.81 -29.79 -27.92
N GLY A 3 78.92 -28.80 -27.80
CA GLY A 3 77.80 -28.81 -26.85
C GLY A 3 78.16 -27.89 -25.66
N ASN A 4 77.29 -27.22 -24.92
CA ASN A 4 75.85 -27.27 -24.76
C ASN A 4 75.44 -26.02 -23.95
N GLU A 5 74.26 -25.45 -24.22
CA GLU A 5 73.62 -24.45 -23.35
C GLU A 5 73.30 -25.06 -21.98
N ILE A 6 73.48 -24.33 -20.87
CA ILE A 6 72.77 -24.64 -19.61
C ILE A 6 72.34 -23.35 -18.93
N GLY A 7 71.02 -23.22 -18.81
CA GLY A 7 70.31 -22.09 -18.25
C GLY A 7 70.55 -21.85 -16.76
N ALA A 8 70.56 -20.58 -16.40
CA ALA A 8 70.60 -20.11 -15.03
C ALA A 8 69.24 -20.38 -14.35
N ASN A 9 69.14 -21.53 -13.68
CA ASN A 9 68.03 -21.84 -12.79
C ASN A 9 68.06 -20.90 -11.57
N ARG A 10 67.19 -19.88 -11.55
CA ARG A 10 66.94 -19.03 -10.39
C ARG A 10 66.37 -19.89 -9.26
N ARG A 11 67.20 -20.19 -8.26
CA ARG A 11 66.74 -20.80 -7.01
C ARG A 11 65.89 -19.77 -6.25
N VAL A 12 64.58 -19.93 -6.31
CA VAL A 12 63.65 -19.23 -5.41
C VAL A 12 63.95 -19.70 -3.99
N GLY A 13 64.50 -18.80 -3.17
CA GLY A 13 64.86 -19.09 -1.79
C GLY A 13 63.63 -19.45 -0.97
N GLY A 14 63.73 -20.47 -0.10
CA GLY A 14 62.61 -20.95 0.73
C GLY A 14 61.99 -19.92 1.68
N ARG A 15 62.55 -18.71 1.79
CA ARG A 15 61.94 -17.56 2.47
C ARG A 15 60.82 -16.89 1.63
N GLU A 16 61.01 -16.78 0.32
CA GLU A 16 60.03 -16.24 -0.63
C GLU A 16 58.79 -17.15 -0.70
N ALA A 17 59.03 -18.46 -0.81
CA ALA A 17 57.96 -19.46 -0.84
C ALA A 17 57.12 -19.46 0.44
N ARG A 18 57.73 -19.24 1.61
CA ARG A 18 57.02 -19.12 2.89
C ARG A 18 56.20 -17.84 2.99
N SER A 19 56.71 -16.73 2.45
CA SER A 19 55.98 -15.45 2.43
C SER A 19 54.78 -15.49 1.50
N PHE A 20 54.92 -16.11 0.33
CA PHE A 20 53.78 -16.40 -0.56
C PHE A 20 52.78 -17.37 0.06
N LEU A 21 53.23 -18.41 0.78
CA LEU A 21 52.32 -19.33 1.47
C LEU A 21 51.54 -18.61 2.58
N LEU A 22 52.19 -17.72 3.33
CA LEU A 22 51.54 -16.90 4.35
C LEU A 22 50.54 -15.91 3.75
N ALA A 23 50.88 -15.27 2.63
CA ALA A 23 49.96 -14.39 1.91
C ALA A 23 48.76 -15.16 1.32
N LEU A 24 48.98 -16.37 0.80
CA LEU A 24 47.93 -17.25 0.27
C LEU A 24 47.04 -17.85 1.37
N MET A 25 47.62 -18.15 2.54
CA MET A 25 46.88 -18.62 3.73
C MET A 25 46.08 -17.49 4.41
N LEU A 26 46.47 -16.22 4.19
CA LEU A 26 45.74 -15.04 4.70
C LEU A 26 44.69 -14.51 3.72
N ALA A 27 44.76 -14.87 2.42
CA ALA A 27 43.77 -14.49 1.42
C ALA A 27 42.30 -14.89 1.75
N PRO A 28 42.01 -16.07 2.34
CA PRO A 28 40.63 -16.47 2.65
C PRO A 28 40.00 -15.64 3.77
N MET A 29 40.81 -14.98 4.61
CA MET A 29 40.27 -14.14 5.70
C MET A 29 39.75 -12.79 5.21
N VAL A 30 40.22 -12.30 4.05
CA VAL A 30 39.77 -11.00 3.51
C VAL A 30 38.45 -11.15 2.73
N CYS A 31 38.17 -12.34 2.17
CA CYS A 31 36.91 -12.66 1.49
C CYS A 31 35.77 -13.14 2.43
N ALA A 32 35.99 -13.13 3.75
CA ALA A 32 34.94 -13.46 4.72
C ALA A 32 34.10 -12.23 5.15
N ALA A 33 34.28 -11.07 4.49
CA ALA A 33 33.57 -9.83 4.81
C ALA A 33 32.29 -9.62 4.00
N GLU A 34 32.08 -10.34 2.90
CA GLU A 34 30.94 -10.12 1.99
C GLU A 34 29.76 -11.09 2.19
N THR A 35 29.91 -12.11 3.04
CA THR A 35 28.82 -13.05 3.38
C THR A 35 28.59 -13.19 4.88
N GLY A 36 29.06 -12.20 5.64
CA GLY A 36 28.81 -12.07 7.07
C GLY A 36 27.36 -11.67 7.31
N ILE A 37 26.49 -12.68 7.43
CA ILE A 37 25.19 -12.60 8.08
C ILE A 37 24.24 -11.66 7.34
N ALA A 38 23.19 -12.21 6.74
CA ALA A 38 21.95 -11.45 6.60
C ALA A 38 21.61 -10.96 8.02
N ALA A 39 22.01 -9.72 8.34
CA ALA A 39 21.70 -9.09 9.61
C ALA A 39 20.20 -9.31 9.84
N PRO A 40 19.72 -9.61 11.06
CA PRO A 40 18.28 -9.62 11.33
C PRO A 40 17.69 -8.27 10.88
N GLY A 41 17.12 -8.21 9.67
CA GLY A 41 16.72 -6.98 8.98
C GLY A 41 17.23 -6.78 7.54
N ALA A 42 18.29 -7.47 7.08
CA ALA A 42 18.85 -7.30 5.73
C ALA A 42 17.91 -7.75 4.59
N ASN A 43 16.84 -8.51 4.93
CA ASN A 43 15.83 -9.01 3.99
C ASN A 43 14.45 -8.35 4.20
N SER A 44 14.37 -7.28 5.00
CA SER A 44 13.09 -6.64 5.31
C SER A 44 13.05 -5.22 4.77
N ALA A 45 12.59 -5.09 3.53
CA ALA A 45 12.08 -3.83 3.01
C ALA A 45 10.58 -3.78 3.31
N SER A 46 10.15 -2.85 4.17
CA SER A 46 8.72 -2.58 4.37
C SER A 46 8.29 -1.50 3.38
N ALA A 47 7.29 -1.81 2.56
CA ALA A 47 6.63 -0.83 1.70
C ALA A 47 5.33 -0.40 2.37
N HIS A 48 5.12 0.91 2.51
CA HIS A 48 3.86 1.45 3.00
C HIS A 48 2.97 1.83 1.82
N LEU A 49 1.76 1.29 1.79
CA LEU A 49 0.78 1.52 0.75
C LEU A 49 -0.48 2.10 1.39
N SER A 50 -0.82 3.33 1.04
CA SER A 50 -2.03 3.99 1.50
C SER A 50 -3.02 4.13 0.34
N PHE A 51 -4.27 3.70 0.56
CA PHE A 51 -5.36 3.97 -0.38
C PHE A 51 -6.38 4.89 0.26
N ARG A 52 -6.94 5.80 -0.55
CA ARG A 52 -8.07 6.62 -0.17
C ARG A 52 -9.24 6.27 -1.07
N ILE A 53 -10.35 5.86 -0.46
CA ILE A 53 -11.62 5.64 -1.16
C ILE A 53 -12.53 6.81 -0.84
N VAL A 54 -13.03 7.48 -1.89
CA VAL A 54 -14.01 8.56 -1.76
C VAL A 54 -15.34 8.04 -2.26
N ILE A 55 -16.32 7.97 -1.37
CA ILE A 55 -17.69 7.59 -1.70
C ILE A 55 -18.51 8.87 -1.76
N PRO A 56 -19.03 9.27 -2.93
CA PRO A 56 -19.85 10.47 -3.04
C PRO A 56 -21.21 10.26 -2.35
N PRO A 57 -21.84 11.34 -1.85
CA PRO A 57 -23.19 11.29 -1.33
C PRO A 57 -24.18 10.88 -2.43
N VAL A 58 -25.10 9.97 -2.10
CA VAL A 58 -26.14 9.45 -2.98
C VAL A 58 -27.47 9.54 -2.27
N PHE A 59 -28.45 10.10 -2.96
CA PHE A 59 -29.85 10.10 -2.58
C PHE A 59 -30.70 9.83 -3.81
N ARG A 60 -31.55 8.80 -3.76
CA ARG A 60 -32.43 8.42 -4.86
C ARG A 60 -33.84 8.19 -4.36
N VAL A 61 -34.81 8.77 -5.04
CA VAL A 61 -36.23 8.44 -4.84
C VAL A 61 -36.57 7.24 -5.73
N MET A 62 -37.02 6.15 -5.11
CA MET A 62 -37.40 4.93 -5.82
C MET A 62 -38.90 4.86 -6.08
N GLN A 63 -39.70 5.33 -5.11
CA GLN A 63 -41.16 5.34 -5.20
C GLN A 63 -41.73 6.48 -4.37
N ILE A 64 -42.85 7.02 -4.81
CA ILE A 64 -43.64 8.02 -4.09
C ILE A 64 -45.04 7.47 -3.92
N THR A 65 -45.52 7.45 -2.68
CA THR A 65 -46.86 6.99 -2.30
C THR A 65 -47.60 8.11 -1.56
N PRO A 66 -48.70 8.63 -2.10
CA PRO A 66 -49.54 9.59 -1.38
C PRO A 66 -50.13 8.95 -0.12
N VAL A 67 -50.13 9.67 1.00
CA VAL A 67 -50.71 9.25 2.28
C VAL A 67 -51.56 10.39 2.86
N LYS A 68 -52.38 10.12 3.89
CA LYS A 68 -53.28 11.14 4.48
C LYS A 68 -52.56 12.42 4.93
N GLU A 69 -51.31 12.29 5.38
CA GLU A 69 -50.50 13.38 5.95
C GLU A 69 -49.42 13.86 4.98
N GLY A 70 -49.57 13.65 3.67
CA GLY A 70 -48.61 14.09 2.66
C GLY A 70 -48.12 12.96 1.77
N TYR A 71 -46.82 12.77 1.70
CA TYR A 71 -46.19 11.83 0.77
C TYR A 71 -45.16 10.98 1.47
N GLN A 72 -45.23 9.69 1.20
CA GLN A 72 -44.26 8.72 1.64
C GLN A 72 -43.31 8.39 0.49
N TYR A 73 -42.04 8.73 0.65
CA TYR A 73 -40.97 8.48 -0.31
C TYR A 73 -40.21 7.23 0.12
N ARG A 74 -40.15 6.23 -0.75
CA ARG A 74 -39.20 5.14 -0.61
C ARG A 74 -37.90 5.57 -1.28
N ILE A 75 -36.82 5.62 -0.51
CA ILE A 75 -35.54 6.19 -0.94
C ILE A 75 -34.41 5.19 -0.77
N TRP A 76 -33.33 5.39 -1.53
CA TRP A 76 -32.03 4.81 -1.26
C TRP A 76 -31.03 5.92 -0.97
N THR A 77 -30.33 5.86 0.17
CA THR A 77 -29.27 6.82 0.49
C THR A 77 -28.09 6.17 1.19
N ASN A 78 -26.87 6.63 0.91
CA ASN A 78 -25.67 6.22 1.65
C ASN A 78 -25.31 7.21 2.78
N MET A 79 -26.17 8.19 3.05
CA MET A 79 -25.96 9.23 4.05
C MET A 79 -26.81 8.95 5.31
N PRO A 80 -26.30 9.28 6.50
CA PRO A 80 -27.05 9.08 7.75
C PRO A 80 -28.16 10.12 7.96
N SER A 81 -28.06 11.27 7.30
CA SER A 81 -29.10 12.29 7.27
C SER A 81 -29.06 13.08 5.98
N ILE A 82 -30.14 13.83 5.73
CA ILE A 82 -30.23 14.80 4.65
C ILE A 82 -30.91 16.07 5.12
N LEU A 83 -30.63 17.17 4.43
CA LEU A 83 -31.42 18.39 4.52
C LEU A 83 -32.40 18.46 3.34
N LEU A 84 -33.68 18.60 3.66
CA LEU A 84 -34.75 18.87 2.71
C LEU A 84 -35.54 20.09 3.19
N ASN A 85 -35.56 21.15 2.38
CA ASN A 85 -36.18 22.43 2.74
C ASN A 85 -35.76 22.99 4.11
N GLY A 86 -34.49 22.81 4.48
CA GLY A 86 -33.96 23.25 5.78
C GLY A 86 -34.35 22.36 6.97
N ILE A 87 -35.10 21.27 6.75
CA ILE A 87 -35.40 20.27 7.77
C ILE A 87 -34.39 19.12 7.63
N GLU A 88 -33.74 18.77 8.74
CA GLU A 88 -32.87 17.61 8.79
C GLU A 88 -33.71 16.34 9.01
N TYR A 89 -33.57 15.39 8.10
CA TYR A 89 -34.14 14.06 8.22
C TYR A 89 -33.02 13.06 8.52
N ARG A 90 -33.05 12.47 9.71
CA ARG A 90 -32.08 11.47 10.16
C ARG A 90 -32.61 10.06 9.96
N PHE A 91 -31.76 9.16 9.53
CA PHE A 91 -32.11 7.78 9.25
C PHE A 91 -31.45 6.84 10.26
N THR A 92 -32.19 5.83 10.71
CA THR A 92 -31.67 4.80 11.61
C THR A 92 -30.59 3.94 10.94
N ARG A 93 -30.64 3.83 9.60
CA ARG A 93 -29.66 3.10 8.80
C ARG A 93 -29.48 3.77 7.44
N VAL A 94 -28.29 3.60 6.86
CA VAL A 94 -28.08 3.87 5.43
C VAL A 94 -28.70 2.75 4.59
N GLY A 95 -29.06 3.10 3.37
CA GLY A 95 -29.64 2.23 2.37
C GLY A 95 -31.11 2.55 2.11
N GLU A 96 -31.92 1.51 2.06
CA GLU A 96 -33.33 1.61 1.69
C GLU A 96 -34.13 1.97 2.94
N THR A 97 -34.83 3.10 2.86
CA THR A 97 -35.65 3.61 3.94
C THR A 97 -36.84 4.39 3.40
N THR A 98 -37.73 4.73 4.31
CA THR A 98 -38.96 5.45 4.04
C THR A 98 -38.91 6.82 4.69
N LEU A 99 -39.26 7.84 3.94
CA LEU A 99 -39.27 9.24 4.36
C LEU A 99 -40.67 9.81 4.16
N THR A 100 -41.28 10.31 5.23
CA THR A 100 -42.58 10.99 5.15
C THR A 100 -42.36 12.50 5.08
N ILE A 101 -42.89 13.13 4.03
CA ILE A 101 -42.82 14.58 3.82
C ILE A 101 -44.26 15.13 3.83
N PRO A 102 -44.57 16.11 4.69
CA PRO A 102 -45.95 16.57 4.91
C PRO A 102 -46.57 17.29 3.72
N ALA A 103 -45.77 17.93 2.88
CA ALA A 103 -46.20 18.53 1.63
C ALA A 103 -45.16 18.22 0.54
N PRO A 104 -45.57 17.90 -0.70
CA PRO A 104 -44.65 17.75 -1.82
C PRO A 104 -44.13 19.15 -2.11
N PRO A 105 -42.82 19.40 -2.00
CA PRO A 105 -42.39 20.77 -2.08
C PRO A 105 -42.44 21.31 -3.51
N GLU A 106 -42.61 22.63 -3.63
CA GLU A 106 -42.66 23.30 -4.93
C GLU A 106 -41.25 23.37 -5.56
N GLY A 107 -40.95 22.48 -6.51
CA GLY A 107 -39.76 22.57 -7.35
C GLY A 107 -38.72 21.45 -7.17
N ILE A 108 -37.44 21.77 -7.46
CA ILE A 108 -36.32 20.84 -7.48
C ILE A 108 -35.67 20.75 -6.08
N PHE A 109 -35.48 19.52 -5.58
CA PHE A 109 -34.78 19.27 -4.31
C PHE A 109 -33.28 19.32 -4.49
N VAL A 110 -32.63 20.22 -3.76
CA VAL A 110 -31.19 20.10 -3.50
C VAL A 110 -31.02 19.33 -2.20
N VAL A 111 -30.57 18.08 -2.33
CA VAL A 111 -30.26 17.23 -1.17
C VAL A 111 -28.80 17.44 -0.82
N HIS A 112 -28.55 17.94 0.39
CA HIS A 112 -27.22 18.03 0.94
C HIS A 112 -26.98 16.86 1.90
N GLY A 113 -25.82 16.21 1.72
CA GLY A 113 -25.28 15.32 2.73
C GLY A 113 -24.54 16.11 3.81
N LEU A 114 -24.80 15.77 5.07
CA LEU A 114 -24.01 16.21 6.21
C LEU A 114 -22.80 15.29 6.42
#